data_AF-A0A521ICW8-F1
#
_entry.id   AF-A0A521ICW8-F1
#
_cell.length_a   1.000
_cell.length_b   1.000
_cell.length_c   1.000
_cell.angle_alpha   90.00
_cell.angle_beta   90.00
_cell.angle_gamma   90.00
#
_symmetry.space_group_name_H-M   'P 1'
#
loop_
_entity.id
_entity.type
_entity.pdbx_description
1 polymer ?
#
loop_
_entity_poly.entity_id
_entity_poly.type
_entity_poly.pdbx_seq_one_letter_code
_entity_poly.pdbx_strand_id
1 'polypeptide(L)'
;MADPSTLADFLRANSYARVPDETRQEEGWGSYKKGYELRIVVKTQDDLKRVRKLLKDVHIKPGKAYRKAQQWVQPIYGKQAVHQLTALKSKKR
;
A
#
# COMPACT_ATOMS: atom_id res chain seq x y z
N MET A 1 -20.04 3.36 13.00
CA MET A 1 -19.19 3.16 11.81
C MET A 1 -18.26 2.01 12.14
N ALA A 2 -18.16 0.97 11.30
CA ALA A 2 -17.28 -0.16 11.61
C ALA A 2 -15.82 0.30 11.53
N ASP A 3 -15.13 0.34 12.68
CA ASP A 3 -13.68 0.50 12.71
C ASP A 3 -13.04 -0.63 11.88
N PRO A 4 -12.25 -0.30 10.83
CA PRO A 4 -11.52 -1.32 10.09
C PRO A 4 -10.57 -2.06 11.04
N SER A 5 -10.85 -3.34 11.29
CA SER A 5 -10.11 -4.17 12.25
C SER A 5 -8.97 -4.95 11.61
N THR A 6 -8.98 -5.11 10.28
CA THR A 6 -7.97 -5.88 9.55
C THR A 6 -7.26 -5.07 8.47
N LEU A 7 -6.06 -5.50 8.08
CA LEU A 7 -5.29 -4.90 6.98
C LEU A 7 -6.08 -4.90 5.67
N ALA A 8 -6.84 -5.98 5.43
CA ALA A 8 -7.67 -6.12 4.24
C ALA A 8 -8.80 -5.07 4.19
N ASP A 9 -9.35 -4.68 5.34
CA ASP A 9 -10.37 -3.62 5.42
C ASP A 9 -9.78 -2.26 5.05
N PHE A 10 -8.58 -1.93 5.55
CA PHE A 10 -7.88 -0.71 5.13
C PHE A 10 -7.57 -0.68 3.63
N LEU A 11 -7.13 -1.82 3.07
CA LEU A 11 -6.84 -1.93 1.64
C LEU A 11 -8.09 -1.76 0.78
N ARG A 12 -9.24 -2.29 1.22
CA ARG A 12 -10.53 -2.14 0.51
C ARG A 12 -11.13 -0.75 0.69
N ALA A 13 -11.00 -0.17 1.88
CA ALA A 13 -11.55 1.14 2.19
C ALA A 13 -10.90 2.24 1.35
N ASN A 14 -9.57 2.32 1.33
CA ASN A 14 -8.86 3.34 0.55
C ASN A 14 -7.39 2.99 0.33
N SER A 15 -7.13 2.21 -0.73
CA SER A 15 -5.77 2.00 -1.22
C SER A 15 -5.71 1.92 -2.74
N TYR A 16 -4.58 2.35 -3.28
CA TYR A 16 -4.28 2.23 -4.71
C TYR A 16 -2.84 1.75 -4.92
N ALA A 17 -2.67 0.86 -5.89
CA ALA A 17 -1.38 0.35 -6.29
C ALA A 17 -0.95 1.03 -7.59
N ARG A 18 0.32 1.41 -7.65
CA ARG A 18 1.04 1.76 -8.87
C ARG A 18 1.88 0.55 -9.24
N VAL A 19 1.36 -0.22 -10.19
CA VAL A 19 2.05 -1.36 -10.79
C VAL A 19 2.70 -0.86 -12.08
N PRO A 20 4.02 -1.02 -12.26
CA PRO A 20 4.65 -0.72 -13.54
C PRO A 20 4.11 -1.62 -14.64
N ASP A 21 4.01 -1.09 -15.85
CA ASP A 21 3.63 -1.87 -17.03
C ASP A 21 4.80 -2.76 -17.43
N GLU A 22 4.65 -4.07 -17.29
CA GLU A 22 5.73 -5.04 -17.55
C GLU A 22 6.11 -5.08 -19.05
N THR A 23 5.21 -4.70 -19.96
CA THR A 23 5.47 -4.64 -21.41
C THR A 23 6.41 -3.49 -21.82
N ARG A 24 6.65 -2.54 -20.91
CA ARG A 24 7.53 -1.36 -21.13
C ARG A 24 8.85 -1.46 -20.37
N GLN A 25 9.13 -2.59 -19.71
CA GLN A 25 10.42 -2.82 -19.04
C GLN A 25 11.59 -3.07 -20.01
N GLU A 26 11.30 -3.43 -21.26
CA GLU A 26 12.32 -3.65 -22.30
C GLU A 26 12.95 -2.37 -22.86
N GLU A 27 12.37 -1.18 -22.60
CA GLU A 27 12.90 0.12 -23.08
C GLU A 27 14.19 0.61 -22.38
N GLY A 28 14.91 -0.28 -21.70
CA GLY A 28 16.23 0.01 -21.14
C GLY A 28 16.19 0.74 -19.80
N TRP A 29 17.22 0.47 -19.00
CA TRP A 29 17.42 0.85 -17.60
C TRP A 29 17.52 2.37 -17.34
N GLY A 30 17.37 3.21 -18.38
CA GLY A 30 17.56 4.66 -18.33
C GLY A 30 16.30 5.50 -18.05
N SER A 31 15.11 5.07 -18.49
CA SER A 31 13.91 5.94 -18.51
C SER A 31 12.76 5.49 -17.60
N TYR A 32 12.67 4.22 -17.20
CA TYR A 32 11.51 3.72 -16.46
C TYR A 32 11.79 3.49 -14.96
N LYS A 33 11.89 4.59 -14.20
CA LYS A 33 12.18 4.60 -12.74
C LYS A 33 10.97 4.30 -11.84
N LYS A 34 9.87 3.76 -12.38
CA LYS A 34 8.64 3.54 -11.61
C LYS A 34 8.68 2.16 -10.95
N GLY A 35 9.06 2.12 -9.68
CA GLY A 35 8.97 0.91 -8.86
C GLY A 35 7.54 0.56 -8.47
N TYR A 36 7.34 -0.71 -8.09
CA TYR A 36 6.11 -1.20 -7.48
C TYR A 36 5.84 -0.44 -6.18
N GLU A 37 4.66 0.18 -6.10
CA GLU A 37 4.26 0.97 -4.95
C GLU A 37 2.78 0.79 -4.64
N LEU A 38 2.42 0.62 -3.38
CA LEU A 38 1.04 0.64 -2.91
C LEU A 38 0.89 1.72 -1.85
N ARG A 39 -0.17 2.51 -1.92
CA ARG A 39 -0.46 3.56 -0.96
C ARG A 39 -1.76 3.25 -0.24
N ILE A 40 -1.69 3.16 1.08
CA ILE A 40 -2.85 3.10 1.97
C ILE A 40 -3.14 4.51 2.46
N VAL A 41 -4.38 4.97 2.31
CA VAL A 41 -4.80 6.32 2.69
C VAL A 41 -5.77 6.23 3.86
N VAL A 42 -5.48 6.95 4.93
CA VAL A 42 -6.31 6.97 6.15
C VAL A 42 -6.58 8.40 6.59
N LYS A 43 -7.67 8.62 7.32
CA LYS A 43 -8.07 9.98 7.76
C LYS A 43 -7.37 10.40 9.05
N THR A 44 -7.13 9.46 9.96
CA THR A 44 -6.60 9.75 11.28
C THR A 44 -5.19 9.22 11.47
N GLN A 45 -4.46 9.79 12.43
CA GLN A 45 -3.15 9.27 12.82
C GLN A 45 -3.27 7.93 13.57
N ASP A 46 -4.40 7.67 14.24
CA ASP A 46 -4.65 6.39 14.92
C ASP A 46 -4.76 5.25 13.91
N ASP A 47 -5.54 5.45 12.84
CA ASP A 47 -5.62 4.52 11.71
C ASP A 47 -4.25 4.26 11.09
N LEU A 48 -3.41 5.30 10.95
CA LEU A 48 -2.04 5.14 10.43
C LEU A 48 -1.20 4.23 11.35
N LYS A 49 -1.29 4.41 12.67
CA LYS A 49 -0.60 3.54 13.64
C LYS A 49 -1.10 2.09 13.54
N ARG A 50 -2.43 1.89 13.41
CA ARG A 50 -3.03 0.56 13.22
C ARG A 50 -2.53 -0.12 11.95
N VAL A 51 -2.57 0.59 10.81
CA VAL A 51 -2.04 0.10 9.52
C VAL A 51 -0.57 -0.31 9.66
N ARG A 52 0.26 0.52 10.29
CA ARG A 52 1.70 0.20 10.49
C ARG A 52 1.92 -1.03 11.35
N LYS A 53 1.13 -1.22 12.40
CA LYS A 53 1.18 -2.43 13.23
C LYS A 53 0.81 -3.67 12.41
N LEU A 54 -0.32 -3.62 11.71
CA LEU A 54 -0.78 -4.72 10.86
C LEU A 54 0.21 -5.08 9.75
N LEU A 55 0.87 -4.09 9.13
CA LEU A 55 1.93 -4.32 8.14
C LEU A 55 3.13 -5.03 8.77
N LYS A 56 3.52 -4.66 9.99
CA LYS A 56 4.61 -5.31 10.73
C LYS A 56 4.27 -6.76 11.07
N ASP A 57 3.02 -7.05 11.44
CA ASP A 57 2.57 -8.40 11.78
C ASP A 57 2.64 -9.36 10.58
N VAL A 58 2.48 -8.84 9.36
CA VAL A 58 2.68 -9.60 8.11
C VAL A 58 4.09 -9.44 7.51
N HIS A 59 5.05 -8.96 8.30
CA HIS A 59 6.46 -8.77 7.93
C HIS A 59 6.70 -7.84 6.73
N ILE A 60 5.78 -6.92 6.44
CA ILE A 60 5.92 -5.92 5.39
C ILE A 60 6.49 -4.63 5.98
N LYS A 61 7.58 -4.13 5.39
CA LYS A 61 8.20 -2.88 5.82
C LYS A 61 7.54 -1.67 5.12
N PRO A 62 6.76 -0.83 5.84
CA PRO A 62 6.24 0.40 5.26
C PRO A 62 7.35 1.42 4.97
N GLY A 63 7.11 2.26 3.96
CA GLY A 63 7.90 3.47 3.72
C GLY A 63 7.60 4.59 4.74
N LYS A 64 8.21 5.76 4.53
CA LYS A 64 7.92 6.94 5.35
C LYS A 64 6.51 7.45 5.06
N ALA A 65 5.64 7.46 6.08
CA ALA A 65 4.31 8.04 5.96
C ALA A 65 4.38 9.56 5.82
N TYR A 66 3.41 10.14 5.13
CA TYR A 66 3.32 11.59 4.94
C TYR A 66 1.87 12.05 4.96
N ARG A 67 1.67 13.34 5.26
CA ARG A 67 0.34 13.96 5.25
C ARG A 67 0.04 14.50 3.85
N LYS A 68 -1.15 14.22 3.34
CA LYS A 68 -1.69 14.77 2.09
C LYS A 68 -3.04 15.42 2.41
N ALA A 69 -3.09 16.75 2.43
CA ALA A 69 -4.24 17.52 2.91
C ALA A 69 -4.69 17.05 4.31
N GLN A 70 -5.95 16.64 4.47
CA GLN A 70 -6.51 16.14 5.74
C GLN A 70 -6.34 14.61 5.92
N GLN A 71 -5.49 13.97 5.11
CA GLN A 71 -5.30 12.52 5.13
C GLN A 71 -3.83 12.15 5.36
N TRP A 72 -3.62 10.94 5.82
CA TRP A 72 -2.32 10.30 5.95
C TRP A 72 -2.15 9.24 4.89
N VAL A 73 -0.96 9.20 4.28
CA VAL A 73 -0.60 8.20 3.28
C VAL A 73 0.54 7.36 3.80
N GLN A 74 0.34 6.05 3.82
CA GLN A 74 1.37 5.06 4.10
C GLN A 74 1.79 4.39 2.79
N PRO A 75 2.95 4.76 2.21
CA PRO A 75 3.49 4.06 1.06
C PRO A 75 4.10 2.71 1.49
N ILE A 76 3.99 1.72 0.61
CA ILE A 76 4.65 0.41 0.65
C ILE A 76 5.35 0.24 -0.69
N TYR A 77 6.62 -0.17 -0.66
CA TYR A 77 7.44 -0.35 -1.85
C TYR A 77 7.80 -1.83 -2.05
N GLY A 78 8.09 -2.20 -3.29
CA GLY A 78 8.62 -3.52 -3.65
C GLY A 78 7.56 -4.45 -4.25
N LYS A 79 7.97 -5.19 -5.29
CA LYS A 79 7.09 -6.06 -6.09
C LYS A 79 6.35 -7.07 -5.21
N GLN A 80 7.09 -7.81 -4.38
CA GLN A 80 6.53 -8.85 -3.53
C GLN A 80 5.49 -8.32 -2.53
N ALA A 81 5.80 -7.23 -1.83
CA ALA A 81 4.89 -6.63 -0.86
C ALA A 81 3.61 -6.10 -1.52
N VAL A 82 3.75 -5.43 -2.68
CA VAL A 82 2.60 -4.93 -3.44
C VAL A 82 1.72 -6.08 -3.95
N HIS A 83 2.32 -7.17 -4.45
CA HIS A 83 1.58 -8.35 -4.89
C HIS A 83 0.83 -9.01 -3.73
N GLN A 84 1.49 -9.22 -2.58
CA GLN A 84 0.88 -9.82 -1.40
C GLN A 84 -0.32 -9.00 -0.90
N LEU A 85 -0.18 -7.68 -0.82
CA LEU A 85 -1.26 -6.78 -0.40
C LEU A 85 -2.39 -6.72 -1.42
N THR A 86 -2.08 -6.75 -2.72
CA THR A 86 -3.10 -6.78 -3.78
C THR A 86 -3.89 -8.09 -3.73
N ALA A 87 -3.23 -9.22 -3.51
CA ALA A 87 -3.88 -10.51 -3.31
C ALA A 87 -4.76 -10.51 -2.04
N LEU A 88 -4.27 -9.92 -0.94
CA LEU A 88 -5.04 -9.77 0.31
C LEU A 88 -6.29 -8.91 0.13
N LYS A 89 -6.21 -7.86 -0.71
CA LYS A 89 -7.36 -7.01 -1.07
C LYS A 89 -8.43 -7.80 -1.82
N SER A 90 -8.03 -8.66 -2.76
CA SER A 90 -8.93 -9.42 -3.64
C SER A 90 -9.51 -10.67 -2.99
N LYS A 91 -8.89 -11.20 -1.94
CA LYS A 91 -9.40 -12.36 -1.21
C LYS A 91 -10.72 -11.99 -0.50
N LYS A 92 -11.86 -12.36 -1.10
CA LYS A 92 -13.16 -12.33 -0.44
C LYS A 92 -13.11 -13.29 0.76
N ARG A 93 -13.71 -12.87 1.88
CA ARG A 93 -14.02 -13.75 3.01
C ARG A 93 -15.00 -14.83 2.57
#